data_AF-A0A355HB15-F1
#
_entry.id   AF-A0A355HB15-F1
#
_cell.length_a   1.000
_cell.length_b   1.000
_cell.length_c   1.000
_cell.angle_alpha   90.00
_cell.angle_beta   90.00
_cell.angle_gamma   90.00
#
_symmetry.space_group_name_H-M   'P 1'
#
loop_
_entity.id
_entity.type
_entity.pdbx_description
1 polymer ?
#
loop_
_entity_poly.entity_id
_entity_poly.type
_entity_poly.pdbx_seq_one_letter_code
_entity_poly.pdbx_strand_id
1 'polypeptide(L)' 'TVSFTVKNQNPEEIANKLAAENIYVWHGHNYALEAIRQMGLEESGGVVRIGPVHYNTIEEIDRTLEVLKTCW' A
#
# COMPACT_ATOMS: atom_id res chain seq x y z
N THR A 1 -7.19 -8.37 3.13
CA THR A 1 -6.70 -6.99 2.98
C THR A 1 -5.75 -6.65 4.09
N VAL A 2 -4.64 -5.99 3.74
CA VAL A 2 -3.67 -5.41 4.67
C VAL A 2 -3.48 -3.95 4.27
N SER A 3 -3.57 -3.04 5.25
CA SER A 3 -3.31 -1.61 5.06
C SER A 3 -2.18 -1.18 5.98
N PHE A 4 -1.24 -0.38 5.49
CA PHE A 4 -0.10 0.07 6.28
C PHE A 4 0.38 1.46 5.85
N THR A 5 1.16 2.08 6.73
CA THR A 5 1.92 3.30 6.48
C THR A 5 3.39 3.05 6.78
N VAL A 6 4.27 3.84 6.18
CA VAL A 6 5.71 3.83 6.48
C VAL A 6 6.10 5.23 6.90
N LYS A 7 6.82 5.34 8.01
CA LYS A 7 7.21 6.63 8.58
C LYS A 7 8.00 7.45 7.54
N ASN A 8 7.62 8.72 7.36
CA ASN A 8 8.22 9.66 6.43
C ASN A 8 8.16 9.24 4.95
N GLN A 9 7.24 8.35 4.56
CA GLN A 9 7.05 7.94 3.17
C GLN A 9 5.62 8.26 2.74
N ASN A 10 5.47 8.77 1.51
CA ASN A 10 4.15 8.99 0.92
C ASN A 10 3.60 7.66 0.37
N PRO A 11 2.37 7.24 0.77
CA PRO A 11 1.72 6.05 0.22
C PRO A 11 1.64 6.00 -1.32
N GLU A 12 1.47 7.15 -1.99
CA GLU A 12 1.46 7.26 -3.44
C GLU A 12 2.81 6.87 -4.05
N GLU A 13 3.92 7.32 -3.47
CA GLU A 13 5.27 7.00 -3.94
C GLU A 13 5.56 5.50 -3.82
N ILE A 14 5.16 4.86 -2.72
CA ILE A 14 5.30 3.42 -2.53
C ILE A 14 4.49 2.67 -3.59
N ALA A 15 3.23 3.08 -3.82
CA ALA A 15 2.38 2.47 -4.84
C ALA A 15 2.97 2.61 -6.25
N ASN A 16 3.57 3.76 -6.57
CA ASN A 16 4.23 3.99 -7.86
C ASN A 16 5.49 3.12 -8.03
N LYS A 17 6.29 2.93 -6.97
CA LYS A 17 7.46 2.02 -7.01
C LYS A 17 7.03 0.56 -7.24
N LEU A 18 5.97 0.11 -6.58
CA LEU A 18 5.41 -1.22 -6.80
C LEU A 18 4.85 -1.39 -8.21
N ALA A 19 4.16 -0.36 -8.72
CA ALA A 19 3.59 -0.38 -10.07
C ALA A 19 4.69 -0.50 -11.16
N ALA A 20 5.85 0.13 -10.96
CA ALA A 20 7.01 -0.03 -11.85
C ALA A 20 7.52 -1.48 -11.93
N GLU A 21 7.29 -2.27 -10.87
CA GLU A 21 7.59 -3.70 -10.80
C GLU A 21 6.36 -4.58 -11.15
N ASN A 22 5.34 -4.04 -11.81
CA ASN A 22 4.09 -4.75 -12.14
C ASN A 22 3.36 -5.32 -10.91
N ILE A 23 3.41 -4.62 -9.77
CA ILE A 23 2.66 -4.96 -8.56
C ILE A 23 1.63 -3.85 -8.30
N TYR A 24 0.35 -4.18 -8.43
CA TYR A 24 -0.72 -3.20 -8.35
C TYR A 24 -1.36 -3.17 -6.96
N VAL A 25 -1.30 -2.01 -6.32
CA VAL A 25 -1.85 -1.76 -4.98
C VAL A 25 -2.66 -0.46 -4.99
N TRP A 26 -3.42 -0.23 -3.93
CA TRP A 26 -4.13 1.04 -3.73
C TRP A 26 -3.36 1.94 -2.76
N HIS A 27 -3.42 3.25 -2.98
CA HIS A 27 -3.02 4.26 -2.01
C HIS A 27 -4.21 5.21 -1.71
N GLY A 28 -4.14 5.98 -0.63
CA GLY A 28 -5.18 6.94 -0.26
C GLY A 28 -6.16 6.43 0.79
N HIS A 29 -7.40 6.92 0.71
CA HIS A 29 -8.40 6.72 1.76
C HIS A 29 -9.28 5.49 1.59
N ASN A 30 -9.23 4.82 0.43
CA ASN A 30 -10.02 3.61 0.15
C ASN A 30 -11.54 3.79 0.39
N TYR A 31 -12.08 4.98 0.10
CA TYR A 31 -13.46 5.39 0.40
C TYR A 31 -13.83 5.45 1.90
N ALA A 32 -12.85 5.32 2.80
CA ALA A 32 -13.03 5.35 4.25
C ALA A 32 -12.45 6.64 4.86
N LEU A 33 -12.85 7.80 4.34
CA LEU A 33 -12.29 9.11 4.69
C LEU A 33 -12.33 9.41 6.21
N GLU A 34 -13.46 9.16 6.86
CA GLU A 34 -13.61 9.44 8.29
C GLU A 34 -12.72 8.55 9.16
N ALA A 35 -12.50 7.28 8.78
CA ALA A 35 -11.58 6.41 9.49
C ALA A 35 -10.13 6.90 9.38
N ILE A 36 -9.73 7.35 8.18
CA ILE A 36 -8.41 7.93 7.93
C ILE A 36 -8.20 9.21 8.74
N ARG A 37 -9.23 10.06 8.84
CA ARG A 37 -9.23 11.27 9.68
C ARG A 37 -9.04 10.95 11.16
N GLN A 38 -9.81 10.00 11.69
CA GLN A 38 -9.71 9.59 13.09
C GLN A 38 -8.32 9.01 13.44
N MET A 39 -7.64 8.41 12.47
CA MET A 39 -6.26 7.93 12.63
C MET A 39 -5.19 9.01 12.39
N GLY A 40 -5.58 10.23 11.99
CA GLY A 40 -4.65 11.33 11.70
C GLY A 40 -3.80 11.10 10.44
N LEU A 41 -4.30 10.32 9.48
CA LEU A 41 -3.56 9.92 8.27
C LEU A 41 -4.01 10.66 7.00
N GLU A 42 -4.96 11.60 7.10
CA GLU A 42 -5.47 12.33 5.92
C GLU A 42 -4.36 13.17 5.26
N GLU A 43 -3.65 13.96 6.06
CA GLU A 43 -2.56 14.82 5.58
C GLU A 43 -1.34 14.06 5.07
N SER A 44 -1.13 12.81 5.53
CA SER A 44 -0.05 11.94 5.06
C SER A 44 -0.39 11.17 3.78
N GLY A 45 -1.54 11.44 3.15
CA GLY A 45 -1.97 10.75 1.94
C GLY A 45 -2.64 9.40 2.17
N GLY A 46 -3.06 9.09 3.40
CA GLY A 46 -3.77 7.86 3.75
C GLY A 46 -2.86 6.65 3.96
N VAL A 47 -3.19 5.52 3.34
CA VAL A 47 -2.50 4.22 3.52
C VAL A 47 -2.18 3.56 2.20
N VAL A 48 -1.17 2.69 2.17
CA VAL A 48 -1.04 1.67 1.12
C VAL A 48 -1.93 0.49 1.50
N ARG A 49 -2.69 -0.05 0.55
CA ARG A 49 -3.56 -1.21 0.75
C ARG A 49 -3.27 -2.30 -0.27
N ILE A 50 -2.93 -3.48 0.24
CA ILE A 50 -2.77 -4.71 -0.52
C ILE A 50 -3.98 -5.61 -0.25
N GLY A 51 -4.64 -6.05 -1.32
CA GLY A 51 -5.83 -6.90 -1.25
C GLY A 51 -5.65 -8.19 -2.02
N PRO A 52 -4.92 -9.19 -1.48
CA PRO A 52 -4.84 -10.50 -2.12
C PRO A 52 -6.22 -11.14 -2.20
N VAL A 53 -6.47 -11.88 -3.28
CA VAL A 53 -7.70 -12.64 -3.52
C VAL A 53 -7.37 -14.09 -3.89
N HIS A 54 -8.39 -14.90 -4.15
CA HIS A 54 -8.27 -16.36 -4.29
C HIS A 54 -7.38 -16.85 -5.45
N TYR A 55 -7.05 -15.98 -6.41
CA TYR A 55 -6.16 -16.31 -7.52
C TYR A 55 -4.72 -15.81 -7.32
N ASN A 56 -4.43 -15.11 -6.23
CA ASN A 56 -3.05 -14.75 -5.91
C ASN A 56 -2.30 -15.95 -5.34
N THR A 57 -1.00 -16.05 -5.63
CA THR A 57 -0.14 -17.12 -5.15
C THR A 57 0.77 -16.65 -4.01
N ILE A 58 1.37 -17.60 -3.28
CA ILE A 58 2.34 -17.27 -2.24
C ILE A 58 3.59 -16.61 -2.85
N GLU A 59 4.01 -17.07 -4.03
CA GLU A 59 5.15 -16.53 -4.75
C GLU A 59 4.93 -15.07 -5.17
N GLU A 60 3.70 -14.68 -5.55
CA GLU A 60 3.36 -13.28 -5.82
C GLU A 60 3.46 -12.41 -4.55
N ILE A 61 3.06 -12.96 -3.40
CA ILE A 61 3.15 -12.28 -2.11
C ILE A 61 4.61 -12.12 -1.70
N ASP A 62 5.42 -13.17 -1.82
CA ASP A 62 6.85 -13.12 -1.53
C ASP A 62 7.56 -12.11 -2.44
N ARG A 63 7.28 -12.13 -3.74
CA ARG A 63 7.79 -11.13 -4.69
C ARG A 63 7.39 -9.71 -4.28
N THR A 64 6.14 -9.52 -3.86
CA THR A 64 5.64 -8.22 -3.39
C THR A 64 6.41 -7.73 -2.16
N LEU A 65 6.67 -8.63 -1.20
CA LEU A 65 7.43 -8.30 0.00
C LEU A 65 8.89 -7.97 -0.31
N GLU A 66 9.54 -8.66 -1.26
CA GLU A 66 10.90 -8.34 -1.67
C GLU A 66 11.01 -6.96 -2.34
N VAL A 67 10.06 -6.60 -3.22
CA VAL A 67 10.03 -5.26 -3.83
C VAL A 67 9.72 -4.19 -2.78
N LEU A 68 8.83 -4.45 -1.82
CA LEU A 68 8.54 -3.49 -0.74
C LEU A 68 9.80 -3.10 0.04
N LYS A 69 10.74 -4.02 0.28
CA LYS A 69 11.98 -3.73 1.00
C LYS A 69 12.89 -2.72 0.29
N THR A 70 12.71 -2.47 -1.00
CA THR A 70 13.50 -1.50 -1.78
C THR A 70 12.81 -0.14 -1.89
N CYS A 71 11.61 0.01 -1.33
CA CYS A 71 10.79 1.20 -1.49
C CYS A 71 11.19 2.38 -0.59
N TRP A 72 12.17 2.23 0.30
CA TRP A 72 12.67 3.28 1.20
C TRP A 72 14.13 3.08 1.60
#